data_AF-A0A7W7Z2K7-F1
#
_entry.id   AF-A0A7W7Z2K7-F1
#
_cell.length_a   1.000
_cell.length_b   1.000
_cell.length_c   1.000
_cell.angle_alpha   90.00
_cell.angle_beta   90.00
_cell.angle_gamma   90.00
#
_symmetry.space_group_name_H-M   'P 1'
#
loop_
_entity.id
_entity.type
_entity.pdbx_description
1 polymer ?
#
loop_
_entity_poly.entity_id
_entity_poly.type
_entity_poly.pdbx_seq_one_letter_code
_entity_poly.pdbx_strand_id
1 'polypeptide(L)'
;MDPHDNHWSDVTDVKLPPDPIYRIKAISTTLYGTEWRSRIAEGMGVDRRALWQWLSGASEPPADLDSKLARAIRIEVAYGRRRASQLASLSRALALTAPNIPPRDTVQQ
;
A
#
# COMPACT_ATOMS: atom_id res chain seq x y z
N MET A 1 39.28 9.75 17.01
CA MET A 1 38.79 8.45 16.51
C MET A 1 37.46 8.26 17.19
N ASP A 2 36.43 8.86 16.60
CA ASP A 2 35.06 8.88 17.12
C ASP A 2 34.27 7.78 16.42
N PRO A 3 33.69 6.81 17.15
CA PRO A 3 33.08 5.64 16.53
C PRO A 3 31.56 5.68 16.64
N HIS A 4 30.86 6.64 16.03
CA HIS A 4 29.40 6.57 15.87
C HIS A 4 28.90 7.36 14.64
N ASP A 5 29.48 7.09 13.47
CA ASP A 5 28.79 7.33 12.20
C ASP A 5 27.68 6.29 12.05
N ASN A 6 26.53 6.59 12.67
CA ASN A 6 25.33 5.78 12.57
C ASN A 6 24.70 6.03 11.19
N HIS A 7 25.25 5.37 10.17
CA HIS A 7 24.83 5.41 8.76
C HIS A 7 23.47 4.69 8.57
N TRP A 8 22.40 5.24 9.15
CA TRP A 8 21.01 4.80 8.91
C TRP A 8 20.34 5.57 7.76
N SER A 9 21.13 6.06 6.79
CA SER A 9 20.59 6.81 5.66
C SER A 9 20.00 5.94 4.54
N ASP A 10 20.06 4.61 4.65
CA ASP A 10 19.63 3.70 3.58
C ASP A 10 18.15 3.29 3.70
N VAL A 11 17.29 4.28 3.97
CA VAL A 11 15.86 4.12 3.72
C VAL A 11 15.43 5.23 2.76
N THR A 12 15.39 4.84 1.48
CA THR A 12 14.44 5.32 0.47
C THR A 12 14.63 6.74 -0.10
N ASP A 13 15.65 6.95 -0.94
CA ASP A 13 15.57 7.97 -2.00
C ASP A 13 14.64 7.47 -3.12
N VAL A 14 13.34 7.39 -2.85
CA VAL A 14 12.35 7.10 -3.90
C VAL A 14 12.17 8.36 -4.73
N LYS A 15 12.95 8.46 -5.82
CA LYS A 15 12.83 9.55 -6.79
C LYS A 15 11.50 9.43 -7.53
N LEU A 16 10.56 10.30 -7.18
CA LEU A 16 9.30 10.42 -7.91
C LEU A 16 9.53 11.15 -9.24
N PRO A 17 8.81 10.76 -10.31
CA PRO A 17 8.84 11.50 -11.56
C PRO A 17 8.47 12.97 -11.37
N PRO A 18 9.17 13.91 -12.04
CA PRO A 18 8.86 15.33 -11.97
C PRO A 18 7.55 15.66 -12.69
N ASP A 19 7.21 14.89 -13.72
CA ASP A 19 5.97 15.04 -14.46
C ASP A 19 4.77 14.52 -13.63
N PRO A 20 3.69 15.32 -13.49
CA PRO A 20 2.49 14.96 -12.74
C PRO A 20 1.83 13.65 -13.17
N ILE A 21 1.77 13.38 -14.48
CA ILE A 21 1.09 12.20 -15.03
C ILE A 21 1.90 10.94 -14.76
N TYR A 22 3.22 11.00 -14.96
CA TYR A 22 4.11 9.90 -14.60
C TYR A 22 4.13 9.66 -13.09
N ARG A 23 4.00 10.71 -12.26
CA ARG A 23 3.89 10.58 -10.81
C ARG A 23 2.62 9.85 -10.38
N ILE A 24 1.47 10.22 -10.96
CA ILE A 24 0.20 9.50 -10.76
C ILE A 24 0.39 8.02 -11.11
N LYS A 25 0.93 7.71 -12.29
CA LYS A 25 1.13 6.33 -12.74
C LYS A 25 2.04 5.54 -11.80
N ALA A 26 3.18 6.10 -11.41
CA ALA A 26 4.15 5.44 -10.55
C ALA A 26 3.54 5.08 -9.19
N ILE A 27 3.00 6.08 -8.48
CA ILE A 27 2.40 5.88 -7.15
C ILE A 27 1.21 4.91 -7.23
N SER A 28 0.33 5.10 -8.22
CA SER A 28 -0.88 4.28 -8.33
C SER A 28 -0.56 2.82 -8.64
N THR A 29 0.42 2.56 -9.50
CA THR A 29 0.86 1.19 -9.83
C THR A 29 1.48 0.52 -8.62
N THR A 30 2.28 1.24 -7.83
CA THR A 30 2.84 0.72 -6.58
C THR A 30 1.76 0.39 -5.55
N LEU A 31 0.72 1.22 -5.42
CA LEU A 31 -0.35 1.00 -4.43
C LEU A 31 -1.32 -0.12 -4.82
N TYR A 32 -1.65 -0.23 -6.11
CA TYR A 32 -2.82 -1.01 -6.54
C TYR A 32 -2.54 -2.03 -7.64
N GLY A 33 -1.32 -2.13 -8.15
CA GLY A 33 -0.98 -3.02 -9.26
C GLY A 33 -1.71 -2.64 -10.55
N THR A 34 -2.21 -3.61 -11.30
CA THR A 34 -2.86 -3.39 -12.62
C THR A 34 -4.19 -2.64 -12.52
N GLU A 35 -4.89 -2.77 -11.39
CA GLU A 35 -6.23 -2.23 -11.16
C GLU A 35 -6.24 -0.78 -10.66
N TRP A 36 -5.11 -0.08 -10.80
CA TRP A 36 -4.89 1.20 -10.15
C TRP A 36 -5.83 2.32 -10.61
N ARG A 37 -6.25 2.32 -11.89
CA ARG A 37 -7.05 3.41 -12.48
C ARG A 37 -8.38 3.61 -11.77
N SER A 38 -9.01 2.52 -11.34
CA SER A 38 -10.30 2.55 -10.66
C SER A 38 -10.19 2.99 -9.20
N ARG A 39 -9.09 2.59 -8.54
CA ARG A 39 -8.87 2.76 -7.09
C ARG A 39 -8.21 4.10 -6.73
N ILE A 40 -7.29 4.60 -7.56
CA ILE A 40 -6.59 5.85 -7.25
C ILE A 40 -7.54 7.05 -7.23
N ALA A 41 -8.53 7.10 -8.13
CA ALA A 41 -9.51 8.19 -8.17
C ALA A 41 -10.23 8.32 -6.82
N GLU A 42 -10.68 7.19 -6.28
CA GLU A 42 -11.31 7.12 -4.96
C GLU A 42 -10.34 7.53 -3.84
N GLY A 43 -9.11 6.99 -3.84
CA GLY A 43 -8.08 7.31 -2.85
C GLY A 43 -7.69 8.80 -2.83
N MET A 44 -7.67 9.44 -4.00
CA MET A 44 -7.42 10.87 -4.15
C MET A 44 -8.65 11.73 -3.83
N GLY A 45 -9.85 11.12 -3.78
CA GLY A 45 -11.13 11.83 -3.64
C GLY A 45 -11.46 12.69 -4.86
N VAL A 46 -11.17 12.19 -6.07
CA VAL A 46 -11.41 12.87 -7.34
C VAL A 46 -12.34 12.05 -8.23
N ASP A 47 -13.04 12.74 -9.13
CA ASP A 47 -13.88 12.06 -10.11
C ASP A 47 -13.03 11.27 -11.12
N ARG A 48 -13.52 10.08 -11.52
CA ARG A 48 -12.82 9.21 -12.48
C ARG A 48 -12.65 9.86 -13.85
N ARG A 49 -13.61 10.68 -14.28
CA ARG A 49 -13.53 11.44 -15.54
C ARG A 49 -12.43 12.50 -15.45
N ALA A 50 -12.32 13.20 -14.32
CA ALA A 50 -11.24 14.18 -14.12
C ALA A 50 -9.86 13.50 -14.19
N LEU A 51 -9.70 12.36 -13.50
CA LEU A 51 -8.49 11.56 -13.61
C LEU A 51 -8.20 11.16 -15.07
N TRP A 52 -9.20 10.69 -15.80
CA TRP A 52 -9.02 10.32 -17.21
C TRP A 52 -8.60 11.51 -18.07
N GLN A 53 -9.20 12.68 -17.87
CA GLN A 53 -8.84 13.90 -18.60
C GLN A 53 -7.39 14.34 -18.32
N TRP A 54 -6.90 14.17 -17.09
CA TRP A 54 -5.48 14.39 -16.76
C TRP A 54 -4.59 13.40 -17.50
N LEU A 55 -4.92 12.10 -17.43
CA LEU A 55 -4.11 11.04 -18.02
C LEU A 55 -4.07 11.09 -19.56
N SER A 56 -5.12 11.60 -20.20
CA SER A 56 -5.19 11.78 -21.66
C SER A 56 -4.60 13.11 -22.13
N GLY A 57 -4.21 14.00 -21.22
CA GLY A 57 -3.74 15.35 -21.55
C GLY A 57 -4.85 16.31 -21.97
N ALA A 58 -6.12 15.93 -21.80
CA ALA A 58 -7.26 16.78 -22.10
C ALA A 58 -7.47 17.93 -21.09
N SER A 59 -6.87 17.81 -19.89
CA SER A 59 -6.86 18.87 -18.88
C SER A 59 -5.64 18.74 -17.99
N GLU A 60 -5.21 19.83 -17.37
CA GLU A 60 -4.10 19.81 -16.41
C GLU A 60 -4.55 19.23 -15.05
N PRO A 61 -3.66 18.48 -14.36
CA PRO A 61 -3.88 18.11 -12.97
C PRO A 61 -4.00 19.33 -12.05
N PRO A 62 -4.70 19.20 -10.91
CA PRO A 62 -4.87 20.31 -9.99
C PRO A 62 -3.55 20.64 -9.29
N ALA A 63 -3.38 21.89 -8.88
CA ALA A 63 -2.17 22.36 -8.20
C ALA A 63 -1.87 21.59 -6.89
N ASP A 64 -2.90 21.03 -6.24
CA ASP A 64 -2.80 20.25 -5.01
C ASP A 64 -2.63 18.73 -5.25
N LEU A 65 -2.27 18.30 -6.47
CA LEU A 65 -2.15 16.88 -6.86
C LEU A 65 -1.35 16.06 -5.84
N ASP A 66 -0.20 16.55 -5.39
CA ASP A 66 0.67 15.82 -4.45
C ASP A 66 -0.02 15.60 -3.09
N SER A 67 -0.81 16.56 -2.64
CA SER A 67 -1.62 16.41 -1.42
C SER A 67 -2.69 15.33 -1.59
N LYS A 68 -3.30 15.24 -2.79
CA LYS A 68 -4.28 14.20 -3.11
C LYS A 68 -3.63 12.82 -3.21
N LEU A 69 -2.46 12.71 -3.81
CA LEU A 69 -1.69 11.46 -3.87
C LEU A 69 -1.25 11.02 -2.47
N ALA A 70 -0.77 11.94 -1.64
CA ALA A 70 -0.42 11.67 -0.24
C ALA A 70 -1.63 11.23 0.59
N ARG A 71 -2.83 11.73 0.29
CA ARG A 71 -4.07 11.24 0.90
C ARG A 71 -4.35 9.78 0.50
N ALA A 72 -4.23 9.44 -0.78
CA ALA A 72 -4.44 8.08 -1.27
C ALA A 72 -3.48 7.08 -0.58
N ILE A 73 -2.21 7.45 -0.46
CA ILE A 73 -1.20 6.64 0.25
C ILE A 73 -1.61 6.40 1.71
N ARG A 74 -1.99 7.47 2.43
CA ARG A 74 -2.39 7.36 3.85
C ARG A 74 -3.61 6.45 4.04
N ILE A 75 -4.59 6.56 3.14
CA ILE A 75 -5.77 5.72 3.14
C ILE A 75 -5.38 4.25 2.93
N GLU A 76 -4.55 3.94 1.93
CA GLU A 76 -4.16 2.56 1.65
C GLU A 76 -3.32 1.94 2.77
N VAL A 77 -2.39 2.72 3.37
CA VAL A 77 -1.64 2.27 4.54
C VAL A 77 -2.57 1.93 5.72
N ALA A 78 -3.59 2.76 5.96
CA ALA A 78 -4.57 2.51 7.02
C ALA A 78 -5.40 1.24 6.74
N TYR A 79 -5.83 1.03 5.48
CA TYR A 79 -6.52 -0.20 5.08
C TYR A 79 -5.63 -1.43 5.22
N GLY A 80 -4.37 -1.37 4.80
CA GLY A 80 -3.40 -2.44 4.93
C GLY A 80 -3.21 -2.86 6.39
N ARG A 81 -3.05 -1.90 7.31
CA ARG A 81 -2.93 -2.15 8.76
C ARG A 81 -4.17 -2.84 9.34
N ARG A 82 -5.36 -2.37 8.97
CA ARG A 82 -6.63 -2.99 9.38
C ARG A 82 -6.74 -4.42 8.87
N ARG A 83 -6.43 -4.65 7.59
CA ARG A 83 -6.46 -5.98 6.96
C ARG A 83 -5.49 -6.94 7.64
N ALA A 84 -4.26 -6.50 7.91
CA ALA A 84 -3.27 -7.31 8.62
C ALA A 84 -3.78 -7.75 10.01
N SER A 85 -4.42 -6.83 10.74
CA SER A 85 -5.00 -7.12 12.06
C SER A 85 -6.15 -8.12 12.00
N GLN A 86 -7.02 -8.01 10.98
CA GLN A 86 -8.11 -8.96 10.73
C GLN A 86 -7.56 -10.34 10.37
N LEU A 87 -6.58 -10.43 9.48
CA LEU A 87 -5.95 -11.69 9.08
C LEU A 87 -5.26 -12.37 10.26
N ALA A 88 -4.55 -11.63 11.11
CA ALA A 88 -3.95 -12.16 12.32
C ALA A 88 -5.00 -12.69 13.32
N SER A 89 -6.18 -12.08 13.37
CA SER A 89 -7.28 -12.54 14.22
C SER A 89 -7.93 -13.81 13.68
N LEU A 90 -8.14 -13.89 12.36
CA LEU A 90 -8.64 -15.10 11.70
C LEU A 90 -7.66 -16.27 11.81
N SER A 91 -6.35 -16.02 11.63
CA SER A 91 -5.31 -17.03 11.79
C SER A 91 -5.30 -17.63 13.21
N ARG A 92 -5.44 -16.78 14.24
CA ARG A 92 -5.56 -17.24 15.64
C ARG A 92 -6.83 -18.04 15.88
N ALA A 93 -7.97 -17.59 15.36
CA ALA A 93 -9.24 -18.31 15.48
C ALA A 93 -9.14 -19.71 14.86
N LEU A 94 -8.56 -19.81 13.66
CA LEU A 94 -8.32 -21.10 12.99
C LEU A 94 -7.42 -22.03 13.82
N ALA A 95 -6.35 -21.50 14.42
CA ALA A 95 -5.45 -22.27 15.27
C ALA A 95 -6.15 -22.83 16.54
N LEU A 96 -7.09 -22.08 17.13
CA LEU A 96 -7.86 -22.52 18.30
C LEU A 96 -8.96 -23.54 17.95
N THR A 97 -9.47 -23.50 16.71
CA THR A 97 -10.48 -24.45 16.22
C THR A 97 -9.89 -25.73 15.65
N ALA A 98 -8.57 -25.80 15.43
CA ALA A 98 -7.92 -27.02 14.98
C ALA A 98 -7.98 -28.08 16.10
N PRO A 99 -8.46 -29.30 15.82
CA PRO A 99 -8.48 -30.36 16.83
C PRO A 99 -7.04 -30.62 17.28
N ASN A 100 -6.83 -30.72 18.60
CA ASN A 100 -5.59 -31.21 19.18
C ASN A 100 -5.44 -32.66 18.72
N ILE A 101 -4.76 -32.90 17.59
CA ILE A 101 -4.37 -34.24 17.16
C ILE A 101 -3.12 -34.55 17.98
N PRO A 102 -3.20 -35.37 19.04
CA PRO A 102 -2.01 -35.74 19.79
C PRO A 102 -1.01 -36.42 18.83
N PRO A 103 0.30 -36.19 19.00
CA PRO A 103 1.30 -36.87 18.21
C PRO A 103 1.09 -38.37 18.32
N ARG A 104 1.17 -39.05 17.17
CA ARG A 104 0.87 -40.47 16.99
C ARG A 104 1.99 -41.37 17.52
N ASP A 105 2.57 -41.02 18.67
CA ASP A 105 3.67 -41.73 19.32
C ASP A 105 3.27 -42.03 20.76
N THR A 106 2.36 -42.97 20.92
CA THR A 106 2.17 -43.67 22.20
C THR A 106 1.75 -45.11 21.90
N VAL A 107 2.58 -45.79 21.11
CA VAL A 107 2.63 -47.24 21.12
C VAL A 107 4.03 -47.59 21.63
N GLN A 108 4.16 -47.59 22.96
CA GLN A 108 5.22 -48.39 23.59
C GLN A 108 4.85 -49.85 23.37
N GLN A 109 5.71 -50.57 22.64
CA GLN A 109 5.85 -52.02 22.75
C GLN A 109 7.25 -52.32 23.29
#